data_AF-A0A0F3N6Z5-F1
#
_entry.id   AF-A0A0F3N6Z5-F1
#
_cell.length_a   1.000
_cell.length_b   1.000
_cell.length_c   1.000
_cell.angle_alpha   90.00
_cell.angle_beta   90.00
_cell.angle_gamma   90.00
#
_symmetry.space_group_name_H-M   'P 1'
#
loop_
_entity.id
_entity.type
_entity.pdbx_description
1 polymer ?
#
loop_
_entity_poly.entity_id
_entity_poly.type
_entity_poly.pdbx_seq_one_letter_code
_entity_poly.pdbx_strand_id
1 'polypeptide(L)' 'MVIDEEKCYKALKVVHDLYEYEKDKFKNYILNPKPNGYQSLHTIITTEDDYKIEIQIRDHKMHYHAESGEAAHWKYKNSF' A
#
# COMPACT_ATOMS: atom_id res chain seq x y z
N MET A 1 9.32 -2.08 -4.55
CA MET A 1 9.60 -1.76 -3.14
C MET A 1 10.55 -0.59 -3.09
N VAL A 2 10.50 0.18 -2.00
CA VAL A 2 11.40 1.32 -1.77
C VAL A 2 12.21 1.14 -0.49
N ILE A 3 13.13 2.05 -0.22
CA ILE A 3 14.14 1.90 0.84
C ILE A 3 13.53 2.13 2.24
N ASP A 4 12.66 3.13 2.38
CA ASP A 4 12.05 3.54 3.64
C ASP A 4 10.67 4.19 3.42
N GLU A 5 9.99 4.52 4.51
CA GLU A 5 8.68 5.17 4.51
C GLU A 5 8.67 6.53 3.77
N GLU A 6 9.71 7.34 3.93
CA GLU A 6 9.79 8.65 3.25
C GLU A 6 9.81 8.46 1.72
N LYS A 7 10.54 7.45 1.24
CA LYS A 7 10.57 7.08 -0.17
C LYS A 7 9.24 6.52 -0.65
N CYS A 8 8.40 5.94 0.21
CA CYS A 8 7.05 5.53 -0.18
C CYS A 8 6.21 6.74 -0.59
N TYR A 9 6.23 7.82 0.21
CA TYR A 9 5.49 9.05 -0.11
C TYR A 9 6.07 9.80 -1.29
N LYS A 10 7.40 9.81 -1.46
CA LYS A 10 8.04 10.37 -2.66
C LYS A 10 7.63 9.62 -3.93
N ALA A 11 7.60 8.29 -3.90
CA ALA A 11 7.13 7.49 -5.03
C ALA A 11 5.64 7.73 -5.31
N LEU A 12 4.79 7.83 -4.27
CA LEU A 12 3.38 8.17 -4.43
C LEU A 12 3.21 9.51 -5.14
N LYS A 13 3.97 10.53 -4.71
CA LYS A 13 3.94 11.86 -5.33
C LYS A 13 4.29 11.79 -6.83
N VAL A 14 5.35 11.08 -7.19
CA VAL A 14 5.73 10.91 -8.61
C VAL A 14 4.61 10.25 -9.42
N VAL A 15 3.97 9.21 -8.88
CA VAL A 15 2.84 8.55 -9.55
C VAL A 15 1.65 9.51 -9.75
N HIS A 16 1.29 10.27 -8.73
CA HIS A 16 0.19 11.25 -8.78
C HIS A 16 0.49 12.47 -9.65
N ASP A 17 1.77 12.82 -9.83
CA ASP A 17 2.19 13.88 -10.75
C ASP A 17 2.14 13.42 -12.22
N LEU A 18 2.19 12.10 -12.47
CA LEU A 18 2.21 11.51 -13.83
C LEU A 18 0.83 11.04 -14.33
N TYR A 19 -0.06 10.64 -13.44
CA TYR A 19 -1.35 10.03 -13.80
C TYR A 19 -2.51 10.65 -13.02
N GLU A 20 -3.68 10.72 -13.65
CA GLU A 20 -4.91 10.97 -12.91
C GLU A 20 -5.17 9.83 -11.92
N TYR A 21 -5.66 10.17 -10.73
CA TYR A 21 -5.85 9.21 -9.66
C TYR A 21 -7.14 9.45 -8.88
N GLU A 22 -7.71 8.36 -8.39
CA GLU A 22 -8.96 8.40 -7.62
C GLU A 22 -8.66 8.73 -6.15
N LYS A 23 -8.74 10.03 -5.79
CA LYS A 23 -8.48 10.54 -4.43
C LYS A 23 -9.25 9.79 -3.35
N ASP A 24 -10.53 9.50 -3.58
CA ASP A 24 -11.41 8.81 -2.62
C ASP A 24 -11.02 7.33 -2.38
N LYS A 25 -10.22 6.75 -3.29
CA LYS A 25 -9.75 5.37 -3.19
C LYS A 25 -8.32 5.26 -2.65
N PHE A 26 -7.66 6.39 -2.38
CA PHE A 26 -6.35 6.38 -1.74
C PHE A 26 -6.45 5.83 -0.31
N LYS A 27 -5.59 4.87 0.03
CA LYS A 27 -5.51 4.30 1.38
C LYS A 27 -4.09 4.38 1.89
N ASN A 28 -3.93 5.08 3.00
CA ASN A 28 -2.66 5.17 3.70
C ASN A 28 -2.61 4.18 4.86
N TYR A 29 -2.21 2.94 4.57
CA TYR A 29 -2.03 1.91 5.60
C TYR A 29 -0.69 2.02 6.32
N ILE A 30 0.17 2.96 5.95
CA ILE A 30 1.36 3.29 6.76
C ILE A 30 0.91 4.04 8.01
N LEU A 31 0.07 5.08 7.85
CA LEU A 31 -0.50 5.85 8.97
C LEU A 31 -1.60 5.10 9.71
N ASN A 32 -2.43 4.34 9.00
CA ASN A 32 -3.53 3.57 9.58
C ASN A 32 -3.38 2.08 9.23
N PRO A 33 -2.46 1.35 9.87
CA PRO A 33 -2.24 -0.07 9.58
C PRO A 33 -3.51 -0.89 9.73
N LYS A 34 -3.60 -1.97 8.93
CA LYS A 34 -4.68 -2.95 9.13
C LYS A 34 -4.48 -3.70 10.46
N PRO A 35 -5.53 -4.34 11.02
CA PRO A 35 -5.43 -5.09 12.28
C PRO A 35 -4.35 -6.17 12.29
N ASN A 36 -4.01 -6.73 11.13
CA ASN A 36 -2.96 -7.74 10.96
C ASN A 36 -1.55 -7.14 10.82
N GLY A 37 -1.37 -5.84 11.11
CA GLY A 37 -0.09 -5.13 10.97
C GLY A 37 0.31 -4.79 9.54
N TYR A 38 -0.54 -5.05 8.53
CA TYR A 38 -0.22 -4.73 7.14
C TYR A 38 -0.08 -3.22 6.92
N GLN A 39 1.04 -2.84 6.30
CA GLN A 39 1.38 -1.45 5.95
C GLN A 39 1.75 -1.34 4.46
N SER A 40 1.17 -0.35 3.78
CA SER A 40 1.43 0.02 2.38
C SER A 40 0.65 1.29 2.05
N LEU A 41 1.09 2.06 1.06
CA LEU A 41 0.25 3.06 0.38
C LEU A 41 -0.45 2.40 -0.80
N HIS A 42 -1.77 2.55 -0.90
CA HIS A 42 -2.57 2.04 -2.00
C HIS A 42 -3.19 3.22 -2.75
N THR A 43 -3.03 3.26 -4.06
CA THR A 43 -3.67 4.26 -4.92
C THR A 43 -4.14 3.63 -6.22
N ILE A 44 -5.20 4.18 -6.80
CA ILE A 44 -5.71 3.76 -8.10
C ILE A 44 -5.51 4.92 -9.06
N ILE A 45 -4.81 4.64 -10.15
CA ILE A 45 -4.58 5.58 -11.26
C ILE A 45 -5.41 5.17 -12.47
N THR A 46 -5.69 6.14 -13.34
CA THR A 46 -6.26 5.92 -14.67
C THR A 46 -5.18 6.23 -15.71
N THR A 47 -4.93 5.29 -16.61
CA THR A 47 -3.99 5.47 -17.73
C THR A 47 -4.65 6.25 -18.88
N GLU A 48 -3.86 6.71 -19.85
CA GLU A 48 -4.37 7.37 -21.06
C GLU A 48 -5.37 6.50 -21.84
N ASP A 49 -5.20 5.17 -21.83
CA ASP A 49 -6.09 4.19 -22.47
C ASP A 49 -7.34 3.84 -21.63
N ASP A 50 -7.68 4.65 -20.60
CA ASP A 50 -8.81 4.47 -19.68
C ASP A 50 -8.78 3.16 -18.84
N TYR A 51 -7.62 2.51 -18.74
CA TYR A 51 -7.41 1.40 -17.81
C TYR A 51 -7.15 1.91 -16.39
N LYS A 52 -7.75 1.23 -15.41
CA LYS A 52 -7.52 1.48 -14.00
C LYS A 52 -6.47 0.54 -13.45
N ILE A 53 -5.43 1.10 -12.84
CA ILE A 53 -4.32 0.34 -12.25
C ILE A 53 -4.23 0.65 -10.76
N GLU A 54 -4.25 -0.40 -9.94
CA GLU A 54 -3.95 -0.28 -8.51
C GLU A 54 -2.44 -0.40 -8.29
N ILE A 55 -1.87 0.61 -7.62
CA ILE A 55 -0.46 0.66 -7.26
C ILE A 55 -0.33 0.53 -5.75
N GLN A 56 0.53 -0.41 -5.31
CA GLN A 56 0.88 -0.62 -3.91
C GLN A 56 2.35 -0.26 -3.68
N ILE A 57 2.59 0.74 -2.83
CA ILE A 57 3.93 1.23 -2.50
C ILE A 57 4.24 0.89 -1.05
N ARG A 58 5.33 0.18 -0.83
CA ARG A 58 5.80 -0.23 0.50
C ARG A 58 7.32 -0.41 0.50
N ASP A 59 7.94 -0.25 1.67
CA ASP A 59 9.36 -0.50 1.83
C ASP A 59 9.65 -2.00 1.96
N HIS A 60 10.94 -2.35 2.01
CA HIS A 60 11.36 -3.76 2.12
C HIS A 60 10.93 -4.43 3.44
N LYS A 61 10.86 -3.68 4.56
CA LYS A 61 10.44 -4.23 5.85
C LYS A 61 8.95 -4.53 5.85
N MET A 62 8.15 -3.57 5.38
CA MET A 62 6.71 -3.71 5.19
C MET A 62 6.38 -4.88 4.25
N HIS A 63 7.14 -5.05 3.17
CA HIS A 63 6.97 -6.21 2.31
C HIS A 63 7.32 -7.51 3.01
N TYR A 64 8.46 -7.58 3.70
CA TYR A 64 8.82 -8.78 4.45
C TYR A 64 7.71 -9.15 5.45
N HIS A 65 7.21 -8.19 6.23
CA HIS A 65 6.09 -8.40 7.15
C HIS A 65 4.80 -8.84 6.45
N ALA A 66 4.49 -8.27 5.29
CA ALA A 66 3.32 -8.66 4.51
C ALA A 66 3.39 -10.12 4.02
N GLU A 67 4.59 -10.64 3.73
CA GLU A 67 4.79 -12.01 3.22
C GLU A 67 5.03 -13.05 4.34
N SER A 68 5.58 -12.66 5.49
CA SER A 68 6.17 -13.59 6.48
C SER A 68 5.25 -14.12 7.59
N GLY A 69 3.93 -13.92 7.51
CA GLY A 69 3.00 -14.83 8.21
C GLY A 69 1.95 -14.21 9.14
N GLU A 70 2.19 -13.14 9.88
CA GLU A 70 1.13 -12.56 10.75
C GLU A 70 0.14 -11.70 9.96
N ALA A 71 0.62 -10.93 8.98
CA ALA A 71 -0.23 -10.23 8.03
C ALA A 71 -0.80 -11.15 6.94
N ALA A 72 -0.07 -12.21 6.58
CA ALA A 72 -0.45 -13.19 5.56
C ALA A 72 -1.43 -14.27 6.08
N HIS A 73 -1.52 -14.48 7.40
CA HIS A 73 -2.22 -15.61 8.00
C HIS A 73 -3.16 -15.22 9.17
N TRP A 74 -3.90 -14.12 9.06
CA TRP A 74 -5.03 -13.85 9.96
C TRP A 74 -6.31 -14.55 9.44
N LYS A 75 -6.45 -15.81 9.84
CA LYS A 75 -7.74 -16.46 10.16
C LYS A 75 -7.46 -17.39 11.35
N TYR A 76 -8.09 -17.07 12.48
CA TYR A 76 -8.13 -17.83 13.74
C TYR A 76 -6.87 -17.83 14.63
N LYS A 77 -6.89 -16.97 15.66
CA LYS A 77 -6.91 -17.38 17.07
C LYS A 77 -6.92 -16.14 17.99
N ASN A 78 -8.08 -15.89 18.61
CA ASN A 78 -8.22 -15.70 20.07
C ASN A 78 -9.69 -15.38 20.39
N SER A 79 -10.51 -16.43 20.42
CA SER A 79 -11.61 -16.53 21.37
C SER A 79 -11.10 -17.40 22.51
N PHE A 80 -10.50 -16.77 23.52
CA PHE A 80 -10.47 -17.19 24.92
C PHE A 80 -10.25 -15.95 25.77
#